data_AF-A0A2G9YGS6-F1
#
_entry.id   AF-A0A2G9YGS6-F1
#
_cell.length_a   1.000
_cell.length_b   1.000
_cell.length_c   1.000
_cell.angle_alpha   90.00
_cell.angle_beta   90.00
_cell.angle_gamma   90.00
#
_symmetry.space_group_name_H-M   'P 1'
#
loop_
_entity.id
_entity.type
_entity.pdbx_description
1 polymer ?
#
loop_
_entity_poly.entity_id
_entity_poly.type
_entity_poly.pdbx_seq_one_letter_code
_entity_poly.pdbx_strand_id
1 'polypeptide(L)' 'MHIPVLLQETINYLDPKENENFIDATLGQAGHSQEILKRNGPSGKILGIEQ' A
#
# COMPACT_ATOMS: atom_id res chain seq x y z
N MET A 1 14.77 -10.67 5.16
CA MET A 1 13.86 -9.59 5.60
C MET A 1 13.92 -8.51 4.54
N HIS A 2 12.81 -8.21 3.85
CA HIS A 2 12.75 -7.17 2.83
C HIS A 2 12.22 -5.88 3.46
N ILE A 3 12.93 -4.78 3.26
CA ILE A 3 12.56 -3.46 3.81
C ILE A 3 12.17 -2.59 2.61
N PRO A 4 10.91 -2.14 2.50
CA PRO A 4 10.50 -1.29 1.39
C PRO A 4 11.22 0.06 1.45
N VAL A 5 11.70 0.53 0.30
CA VAL A 5 12.42 1.79 0.17
C VAL A 5 11.42 2.94 0.25
N LEU A 6 11.72 3.98 1.03
CA LEU A 6 10.87 5.16 1.24
C LEU A 6 9.44 4.82 1.73
N LEU A 7 9.29 3.79 2.56
CA LEU A 7 7.99 3.35 3.05
C LEU A 7 7.23 4.48 3.75
N GLN A 8 7.87 5.17 4.70
CA GLN A 8 7.18 6.17 5.52
C GLN A 8 6.80 7.40 4.69
N GLU A 9 7.70 7.85 3.82
CA GLU A 9 7.48 8.98 2.92
C GLU A 9 6.34 8.69 1.96
N THR A 10 6.30 7.49 1.39
CA THR A 10 5.23 7.05 0.49
C THR A 10 3.88 7.02 1.20
N ILE A 11 3.83 6.45 2.40
CA ILE A 11 2.59 6.37 3.20
C ILE A 11 2.12 7.77 3.64
N ASN A 12 3.04 8.65 4.02
CA ASN A 12 2.72 10.02 4.39
C ASN A 12 2.21 10.84 3.19
N TYR A 13 2.79 10.63 2.01
CA TYR A 13 2.37 11.32 0.79
C TYR A 13 1.01 10.84 0.30
N LEU A 14 0.77 9.52 0.32
CA LEU A 14 -0.50 8.94 -0.10
C LEU A 14 -1.62 9.16 0.92
N ASP A 15 -1.29 9.34 2.19
CA ASP A 15 -2.19 9.58 3.31
C ASP A 15 -3.47 8.70 3.30
N PRO A 16 -3.35 7.34 3.26
CA PRO A 16 -4.49 6.47 3.04
C PRO A 16 -5.57 6.61 4.11
N LYS A 17 -6.82 6.76 3.68
CA LYS A 17 -8.00 6.85 4.56
C LYS A 17 -8.81 5.57 4.54
N GLU A 18 -9.65 5.42 5.56
CA GLU A 18 -10.55 4.27 5.68
C GLU A 18 -11.41 4.09 4.44
N ASN A 19 -11.46 2.85 3.95
CA ASN A 19 -12.25 2.40 2.81
C ASN A 19 -11.83 2.94 1.43
N GLU A 20 -10.70 3.65 1.32
CA GLU A 20 -10.13 4.05 0.04
C GLU A 20 -9.52 2.86 -0.71
N ASN A 21 -9.55 2.94 -2.04
CA ASN A 21 -8.95 1.94 -2.91
C ASN A 21 -7.66 2.46 -3.54
N PHE A 22 -6.63 1.61 -3.60
CA PHE A 22 -5.34 1.93 -4.19
C PHE A 22 -4.99 0.95 -5.31
N ILE A 23 -4.08 1.37 -6.18
CA ILE A 23 -3.44 0.52 -7.17
C ILE A 23 -1.94 0.48 -6.83
N ASP A 24 -1.43 -0.72 -6.56
CA ASP A 24 0.01 -0.96 -6.46
C ASP A 24 0.46 -1.56 -7.79
N ALA A 25 1.00 -0.71 -8.66
CA ALA A 25 1.39 -1.09 -10.01
C ALA A 25 2.71 -1.88 -10.07
N THR A 26 3.34 -2.11 -8.92
CA THR A 26 4.65 -2.75 -8.76
C THR A 26 4.64 -3.63 -7.51
N LEU A 27 3.69 -4.56 -7.45
CA LEU A 27 3.33 -5.27 -6.22
C LEU A 27 4.55 -5.91 -5.55
N GLY A 28 5.43 -6.57 -6.30
CA GLY A 28 6.63 -7.23 -5.76
C GLY A 28 6.35 -8.09 -4.52
N GLN A 29 6.99 -7.78 -3.40
CA GLN A 29 6.77 -8.46 -2.11
C GLN A 29 5.64 -7.83 -1.25
N ALA A 30 4.83 -6.94 -1.83
CA ALA A 30 3.67 -6.28 -1.23
C ALA A 30 3.95 -5.43 0.02
N GLY A 31 5.18 -4.98 0.24
CA GLY A 31 5.55 -4.25 1.47
C GLY A 31 4.83 -2.90 1.63
N HIS A 32 4.66 -2.12 0.56
CA HIS A 32 3.88 -0.88 0.58
C HIS A 32 2.37 -1.19 0.69
N SER A 33 1.88 -2.13 -0.12
CA SER A 33 0.50 -2.61 -0.08
C SER A 33 0.04 -3.02 1.32
N GLN A 34 0.86 -3.78 2.07
CA GLN A 34 0.54 -4.18 3.44
C GLN A 34 0.37 -2.99 4.38
N GLU A 35 1.22 -1.97 4.24
CA GLU A 35 1.17 -0.79 5.10
C GLU A 35 -0.03 0.11 4.78
N ILE A 36 -0.42 0.20 3.51
CA ILE A 36 -1.68 0.86 3.08
C ILE A 36 -2.89 0.09 3.63
N LEU A 37 -2.92 -1.24 3.54
CA LEU A 37 -4.03 -2.07 4.02
C LEU A 37 -4.33 -1.94 5.52
N LYS A 38 -3.28 -1.71 6.33
CA LYS A 38 -3.45 -1.44 7.77
C LYS A 38 -4.21 -0.13 8.05
N ARG A 39 -4.27 0.80 7.09
CA ARG A 39 -4.89 2.12 7.23
C ARG A 39 -6.24 2.22 6.52
N ASN A 40 -6.38 1.60 5.34
CA ASN A 40 -7.61 1.71 4.55
C ASN A 40 -8.66 0.62 4.87
N GLY A 41 -8.39 -0.31 5.78
CA GLY A 41 -9.41 -1.23 6.29
C GLY A 41 -10.60 -0.50 6.95
N PRO A 42 -11.76 -1.15 7.14
CA PRO A 42 -12.04 -2.56 6.88
C PRO A 42 -12.47 -2.88 5.43
N SER A 43 -12.93 -1.89 4.66
CA SER A 43 -13.47 -2.14 3.31
C SER A 43 -12.56 -1.67 2.17
N GLY A 44 -11.46 -0.99 2.47
CA GLY A 44 -10.50 -0.51 1.49
C GLY A 44 -9.79 -1.68 0.81
N LYS A 45 -9.45 -1.48 -0.46
CA LYS A 45 -8.88 -2.53 -1.30
C LYS A 45 -7.63 -2.04 -1.99
N ILE A 46 -6.77 -2.98 -2.35
CA ILE A 46 -5.63 -2.71 -3.22
C ILE A 46 -5.72 -3.65 -4.42
N LEU A 47 -5.61 -3.08 -5.61
CA LEU A 47 -5.35 -3.84 -6.83
C LEU A 47 -3.83 -3.88 -7.05
N GLY A 48 -3.23 -5.04 -6.85
CA GLY A 48 -1.81 -5.26 -7.12
C GLY A 48 -1.58 -5.74 -8.56
N ILE A 49 -0.60 -5.16 -9.23
CA ILE A 49 -0.15 -5.53 -10.58
C ILE A 49 1.35 -5.84 -10.52
N GLU A 50 1.77 -6.91 -11.21
CA GLU A 50 3.18 -7.29 -11.37
C GLU A 50 3.36 -7.92 -12.76
N GLN A 51 4.58 -7.89 -13.29
CA GLN A 51 4.92 -8.44 -14.62
C GLN A 51 5.16 -9.96 -14.58
#